data_AF-A0AAV7YZ20-F1
#
_entry.id   AF-A0AAV7YZ20-F1
#
_cell.length_a   1.000
_cell.length_b   1.000
_cell.length_c   1.000
_cell.angle_alpha   90.00
_cell.angle_beta   90.00
_cell.angle_gamma   90.00
#
_symmetry.space_group_name_H-M   'P 1'
#
loop_
_entity.id
_entity.type
_entity.pdbx_description
1 polymer ?
#
loop_
_entity_poly.entity_id
_entity_poly.type
_entity_poly.pdbx_seq_one_letter_code
_entity_poly.pdbx_strand_id
1 'polypeptide(L)'
;MKVRRSRRIRERKKYEEEEMMQITKSISSLTMKSEAPTFKSIAKGIRNGSYQKIIIMSGAGISVASGIPDFRSLPYPEAIFDIQYFVEKPQPFFTLAKELYPGNFEPTPVHYFFRLLQDNNVLKRVYTQNIDTLERRAGVLPHKLVEAHGSFATATCLNCSEEYDAEDIKKVVMKGKIPYCKYCKKGIIKPDITFFGEGLPEKFWWHESDFPKADLLIVIGTSLSVLPFGGLIKSVPKTCHRLLINNTEVAVNNTLGFKDPKLGAFRFNEKNNTRDAKKIGDCQKNILKLIKLIGWEKQYKKLLKKSSKN
;
A
#
# COMPACT_ATOMS: atom_id res chain seq x y z
N MET A 1 -20.57 -73.90 -0.49
CA MET A 1 -20.71 -72.80 -1.48
C MET A 1 -21.35 -71.50 -0.94
N LYS A 2 -22.34 -71.53 -0.04
CA LYS A 2 -23.03 -70.31 0.48
C LYS A 2 -22.15 -69.34 1.29
N VAL A 3 -21.19 -69.84 2.09
CA VAL A 3 -20.32 -69.01 2.95
C VAL A 3 -19.36 -68.11 2.17
N ARG A 4 -18.78 -68.62 1.07
CA ARG A 4 -17.88 -67.86 0.19
C ARG A 4 -18.59 -66.70 -0.53
N ARG A 5 -19.89 -66.86 -0.85
CA ARG A 5 -20.71 -65.83 -1.51
C ARG A 5 -21.05 -64.67 -0.55
N SER A 6 -21.32 -64.97 0.71
CA SER A 6 -21.58 -63.96 1.76
C SER A 6 -20.35 -63.10 2.07
N ARG A 7 -19.16 -63.70 2.10
CA ARG A 7 -17.90 -62.98 2.34
C ARG A 7 -17.56 -61.99 1.23
N ARG A 8 -17.71 -62.39 -0.04
CA ARG A 8 -17.52 -61.52 -1.20
C ARG A 8 -18.48 -60.32 -1.24
N ILE A 9 -19.73 -60.50 -0.79
CA ILE A 9 -20.70 -59.40 -0.71
C ILE A 9 -20.31 -58.40 0.38
N ARG A 10 -19.80 -58.86 1.53
CA ARG A 10 -19.32 -57.98 2.61
C ARG A 10 -18.07 -57.19 2.21
N GLU A 11 -17.12 -57.83 1.53
CA GLU A 11 -15.90 -57.17 1.04
C GLU A 11 -16.22 -56.10 -0.01
N ARG A 12 -17.17 -56.37 -0.91
CA ARG A 12 -17.62 -55.40 -1.92
C ARG A 12 -18.34 -54.18 -1.31
N LYS A 13 -19.23 -54.40 -0.35
CA LYS A 13 -19.89 -53.31 0.38
C LYS A 13 -18.89 -52.42 1.12
N LYS A 14 -17.88 -53.03 1.75
CA LYS A 14 -16.84 -52.28 2.46
C LYS A 14 -16.01 -51.40 1.51
N TYR A 15 -15.68 -51.92 0.33
CA TYR A 15 -14.98 -51.15 -0.71
C TYR A 15 -15.83 -49.98 -1.23
N GLU A 16 -17.13 -50.22 -1.50
CA GLU A 16 -18.07 -49.18 -1.92
C GLU A 16 -18.27 -48.09 -0.84
N GLU A 17 -18.28 -48.47 0.45
CA GLU A 17 -18.34 -47.53 1.59
C GLU A 17 -17.06 -46.69 1.72
N GLU A 18 -15.89 -47.31 1.56
CA GLU A 18 -14.59 -46.62 1.59
C GLU A 18 -14.45 -45.63 0.42
N GLU A 19 -14.84 -46.04 -0.80
CA GLU A 19 -14.84 -45.21 -2.00
C GLU A 19 -15.82 -44.03 -1.88
N MET A 20 -17.04 -44.28 -1.38
CA MET A 20 -18.00 -43.22 -1.10
C MET A 20 -17.52 -42.25 -0.02
N MET A 21 -16.81 -42.73 1.01
CA MET A 21 -16.22 -41.85 2.03
C MET A 21 -15.09 -40.98 1.43
N GLN A 22 -14.31 -41.52 0.50
CA GLN A 22 -13.26 -40.79 -0.20
C GLN A 22 -13.81 -39.74 -1.16
N ILE A 23 -14.85 -40.08 -1.93
CA ILE A 23 -15.59 -39.14 -2.79
C ILE A 23 -16.23 -38.05 -1.94
N THR A 24 -16.84 -38.39 -0.80
CA THR A 24 -17.45 -37.41 0.10
C THR A 24 -16.41 -36.46 0.72
N LYS A 25 -15.22 -36.94 1.06
CA LYS A 25 -14.08 -36.08 1.50
C LYS A 25 -13.57 -35.18 0.38
N SER A 26 -13.46 -35.67 -0.85
CA SER A 26 -13.07 -34.86 -2.01
C SER A 26 -14.13 -33.80 -2.33
N ILE A 27 -15.42 -34.15 -2.31
CA ILE A 27 -16.52 -33.20 -2.50
C ILE A 27 -16.57 -32.18 -1.35
N SER A 28 -16.35 -32.57 -0.09
CA SER A 28 -16.29 -31.61 1.03
C SER A 28 -15.11 -30.64 0.89
N SER A 29 -13.96 -31.10 0.38
CA SER A 29 -12.82 -30.23 0.07
C SER A 29 -13.09 -29.26 -1.09
N LEU A 30 -13.90 -29.66 -2.07
CA LEU A 30 -14.35 -28.85 -3.20
C LEU A 30 -15.51 -27.89 -2.85
N THR A 31 -16.24 -28.16 -1.76
CA THR A 31 -17.44 -27.41 -1.34
C THR A 31 -17.26 -26.63 -0.04
N MET A 32 -16.03 -26.52 0.48
CA MET A 32 -15.72 -25.52 1.50
C MET A 32 -15.97 -24.13 0.88
N LYS A 33 -17.10 -23.52 1.22
CA LYS A 33 -17.28 -22.07 1.06
C LYS A 33 -16.02 -21.43 1.64
N SER A 34 -15.21 -20.79 0.80
CA SER A 34 -14.00 -20.13 1.27
C SER A 34 -14.43 -19.07 2.29
N GLU A 35 -14.22 -19.35 3.58
CA GLU A 35 -14.50 -18.36 4.62
C GLU A 35 -13.73 -17.07 4.30
N ALA A 36 -14.38 -15.93 4.53
CA ALA A 36 -13.75 -14.63 4.32
C ALA A 36 -12.39 -14.58 5.05
N PRO A 37 -11.33 -14.04 4.43
CA PRO A 37 -10.06 -13.94 5.12
C PRO A 37 -10.21 -13.04 6.35
N THR A 38 -9.50 -13.41 7.41
CA THR A 38 -9.37 -12.60 8.62
C THR A 38 -7.97 -12.04 8.69
N PHE A 39 -7.78 -11.00 9.50
CA PHE A 39 -6.43 -10.48 9.80
C PHE A 39 -5.44 -11.58 10.24
N LYS A 40 -5.92 -12.56 11.02
CA LYS A 40 -5.10 -13.69 11.48
C LYS A 40 -4.82 -14.71 10.36
N SER A 41 -5.81 -15.01 9.50
CA SER A 41 -5.58 -15.96 8.40
C SER A 41 -4.67 -15.38 7.32
N ILE A 42 -4.74 -14.06 7.06
CA ILE A 42 -3.77 -13.37 6.18
C ILE A 42 -2.36 -13.44 6.78
N ALA A 43 -2.19 -13.15 8.07
CA ALA A 43 -0.89 -13.29 8.73
C ALA A 43 -0.32 -14.72 8.61
N LYS A 44 -1.17 -15.74 8.79
CA LYS A 44 -0.80 -17.15 8.59
C LYS A 44 -0.42 -17.44 7.14
N GLY A 45 -1.15 -16.89 6.17
CA GLY A 45 -0.84 -17.02 4.75
C GLY A 45 0.50 -16.40 4.37
N ILE A 46 0.83 -15.22 4.89
CA ILE A 46 2.15 -14.60 4.69
C ILE A 46 3.25 -15.51 5.28
N ARG A 47 3.07 -15.97 6.52
CA ARG A 47 4.03 -16.87 7.18
C ARG A 47 4.27 -18.16 6.42
N ASN A 48 3.20 -18.74 5.88
CA ASN A 48 3.24 -20.02 5.17
C ASN A 48 3.63 -19.89 3.69
N GLY A 49 3.92 -18.68 3.20
CA GLY A 49 4.31 -18.44 1.81
C GLY A 49 3.15 -18.51 0.80
N SER A 50 1.90 -18.37 1.25
CA SER A 50 0.73 -18.35 0.36
C SER A 50 0.64 -17.08 -0.49
N TYR A 51 1.42 -16.05 -0.17
CA TYR A 51 1.51 -14.80 -0.92
C TYR A 51 2.96 -14.53 -1.29
N GLN A 52 3.20 -14.26 -2.57
CA GLN A 52 4.51 -14.03 -3.19
C GLN A 52 4.59 -12.67 -3.88
N LYS A 53 3.44 -12.03 -4.15
CA LYS A 53 3.33 -10.78 -4.91
C LYS A 53 2.44 -9.79 -4.18
N ILE A 54 2.90 -9.36 -3.01
CA ILE A 54 2.19 -8.44 -2.13
C ILE A 54 2.33 -7.01 -2.65
N ILE A 55 1.20 -6.34 -2.91
CA ILE A 55 1.16 -4.91 -3.22
C ILE A 55 0.68 -4.14 -1.99
N ILE A 56 1.34 -3.03 -1.70
CA ILE A 56 0.92 -2.06 -0.69
C ILE A 56 0.32 -0.84 -1.39
N MET A 57 -0.81 -0.35 -0.88
CA MET A 57 -1.31 1.00 -1.13
C MET A 57 -1.31 1.77 0.19
N SER A 58 -0.53 2.84 0.28
CA SER A 58 -0.38 3.65 1.49
C SER A 58 -0.71 5.13 1.29
N GLY A 59 -1.08 5.80 2.38
CA GLY A 59 -1.26 7.25 2.43
C GLY A 59 -0.88 7.82 3.80
N ALA A 60 -1.27 9.07 4.06
CA ALA A 60 -0.74 9.88 5.16
C ALA A 60 -0.88 9.24 6.55
N GLY A 61 -1.88 8.38 6.76
CA GLY A 61 -2.13 7.68 8.02
C GLY A 61 -0.97 6.81 8.50
N ILE A 62 -0.01 6.44 7.63
CA ILE A 62 1.18 5.67 8.03
C ILE A 62 2.29 6.53 8.64
N SER A 63 2.25 7.85 8.42
CA SER A 63 3.29 8.82 8.81
C SER A 63 2.87 9.74 9.96
N VAL A 64 1.59 9.73 10.37
CA VAL A 64 1.09 10.54 11.50
C VAL A 64 1.91 10.30 12.78
N ALA A 65 2.27 9.05 13.05
CA ALA A 65 3.08 8.69 14.23
C ALA A 65 4.55 9.16 14.14
N SER A 66 5.02 9.55 12.96
CA SER A 66 6.33 10.20 12.80
C SER A 66 6.29 11.69 13.11
N GLY A 67 5.11 12.27 13.39
CA GLY A 67 4.95 13.71 13.63
C GLY A 67 4.68 14.52 12.37
N ILE A 68 4.48 13.88 11.21
CA ILE A 68 4.07 14.55 9.97
C ILE A 68 2.56 14.78 10.02
N PRO A 69 2.08 16.03 10.04
CA PRO A 69 0.64 16.31 10.04
C PRO A 69 0.00 15.84 8.72
N ASP A 70 -1.21 15.33 8.79
CA ASP A 70 -2.02 15.05 7.60
C ASP A 70 -2.37 16.39 6.94
N PHE A 71 -1.92 16.62 5.70
CA PHE A 71 -2.13 17.88 4.99
C PHE A 71 -3.59 18.32 4.94
N ARG A 72 -4.54 17.39 5.04
CA ARG A 72 -5.98 17.67 5.07
C ARG A 72 -6.44 18.40 6.33
N SER A 73 -5.61 18.53 7.36
CA SER A 73 -5.94 19.30 8.58
C SER A 73 -5.54 20.78 8.50
N LEU A 74 -4.87 21.22 7.43
CA LEU A 74 -4.56 22.63 7.20
C LEU A 74 -5.76 23.36 6.57
N PRO A 75 -5.94 24.67 6.77
CA PRO A 75 -6.93 25.45 6.03
C PRO A 75 -6.50 25.62 4.56
N TYR A 76 -7.40 25.31 3.63
CA TYR A 76 -7.18 25.38 2.16
C TYR A 76 -5.92 24.66 1.65
N PRO A 77 -5.67 23.40 2.05
CA PRO A 77 -4.45 22.70 1.65
C PRO A 77 -4.43 22.45 0.14
N GLU A 78 -5.61 22.20 -0.44
CA GLU A 78 -5.79 21.96 -1.87
C GLU A 78 -5.29 23.12 -2.73
N ALA A 79 -5.46 24.37 -2.27
CA ALA A 79 -5.00 25.55 -3.00
C ALA A 79 -3.47 25.66 -3.02
N ILE A 80 -2.79 25.34 -1.90
CA ILE A 80 -1.32 25.41 -1.82
C ILE A 80 -0.66 24.37 -2.74
N PHE A 81 -1.34 23.24 -2.96
CA PHE A 81 -0.92 22.17 -3.85
C PHE A 81 -1.62 22.21 -5.21
N ASP A 82 -2.21 23.33 -5.63
CA ASP A 82 -2.73 23.53 -6.99
C ASP A 82 -1.67 24.15 -7.88
N ILE A 83 -1.44 23.58 -9.07
CA ILE A 83 -0.35 24.02 -9.95
C ILE A 83 -0.56 25.43 -10.49
N GLN A 84 -1.80 25.85 -10.77
CA GLN A 84 -2.09 27.19 -11.26
C GLN A 84 -1.84 28.21 -10.15
N TYR A 85 -2.32 27.92 -8.94
CA TYR A 85 -2.04 28.75 -7.77
C TYR A 85 -0.53 28.85 -7.48
N PHE A 86 0.20 27.73 -7.58
CA PHE A 86 1.65 27.71 -7.36
C PHE A 86 2.42 28.58 -8.34
N VAL A 87 2.08 28.52 -9.64
CA VAL A 87 2.74 29.32 -10.68
C VAL A 87 2.49 30.81 -10.45
N GLU A 88 1.28 31.20 -10.03
CA GLU A 88 0.94 32.59 -9.73
C GLU A 88 1.58 33.07 -8.41
N LYS A 89 1.51 32.24 -7.35
CA LYS A 89 1.90 32.56 -5.97
C LYS A 89 2.66 31.37 -5.35
N PRO A 90 3.96 31.22 -5.63
CA PRO A 90 4.76 30.10 -5.12
C PRO A 90 5.15 30.24 -3.64
N GLN A 91 5.12 31.47 -3.10
CA GLN A 91 5.62 31.78 -1.75
C GLN A 91 4.94 30.96 -0.62
N PRO A 92 3.59 30.79 -0.59
CA PRO A 92 2.93 29.99 0.44
C PRO A 92 3.42 28.53 0.47
N PHE A 93 3.60 27.91 -0.71
CA PHE A 93 4.16 26.56 -0.78
C PHE A 93 5.58 26.51 -0.23
N PHE A 94 6.47 27.43 -0.61
CA PHE A 94 7.86 27.38 -0.13
C PHE A 94 8.00 27.71 1.36
N THR A 95 7.12 28.54 1.91
CA THR A 95 7.01 28.76 3.35
C THR A 95 6.65 27.46 4.07
N LEU A 96 5.63 26.75 3.57
CA LEU A 96 5.22 25.46 4.11
C LEU A 96 6.31 24.39 3.91
N ALA A 97 6.91 24.31 2.72
CA ALA A 97 7.91 23.31 2.36
C ALA A 97 9.13 23.33 3.31
N LYS A 98 9.49 24.50 3.86
CA LYS A 98 10.53 24.63 4.90
C LYS A 98 10.26 23.74 6.13
N GLU A 99 9.00 23.55 6.49
CA GLU A 99 8.57 22.68 7.59
C GLU A 99 8.50 21.20 7.18
N LEU A 100 8.37 20.93 5.87
CA LEU A 100 8.13 19.60 5.32
C LEU A 100 9.40 18.88 4.80
N TYR A 101 10.50 19.61 4.58
CA TYR A 101 11.70 19.03 3.97
C TYR A 101 12.20 17.78 4.74
N PRO A 102 12.54 16.68 4.04
CA PRO A 102 13.02 15.45 4.67
C PRO A 102 14.26 15.66 5.56
N GLY A 103 14.28 14.93 6.68
CA GLY A 103 15.39 14.93 7.67
C GLY A 103 14.93 15.01 9.12
N ASN A 104 13.70 15.50 9.37
CA ASN A 104 13.20 15.70 10.73
C ASN A 104 12.39 14.51 11.29
N PHE A 105 12.09 13.51 10.45
CA PHE A 105 11.09 12.48 10.77
C PHE A 105 11.61 11.07 10.55
N GLU A 106 11.46 10.21 11.54
CA GLU A 106 11.91 8.81 11.45
C GLU A 106 10.84 7.91 10.84
N PRO A 107 11.21 6.88 10.05
CA PRO A 107 10.26 5.91 9.55
C PRO A 107 9.53 5.17 10.68
N THR A 108 8.21 5.01 10.52
CA THR A 108 7.36 4.26 11.47
C THR A 108 7.50 2.73 11.33
N PRO A 109 6.98 1.92 12.28
CA PRO A 109 6.86 0.47 12.13
C PRO A 109 6.22 0.01 10.80
N VAL A 110 5.28 0.78 10.24
CA VAL A 110 4.67 0.49 8.94
C VAL A 110 5.70 0.52 7.81
N HIS A 111 6.56 1.53 7.76
CA HIS A 111 7.59 1.65 6.72
C HIS A 111 8.59 0.49 6.80
N TYR A 112 9.02 0.14 8.02
CA TYR A 112 9.89 -1.02 8.24
C TYR A 112 9.21 -2.35 7.91
N PHE A 113 7.88 -2.45 8.01
CA PHE A 113 7.16 -3.62 7.53
C PHE A 113 7.25 -3.77 6.01
N PHE A 114 7.21 -2.67 5.24
CA PHE A 114 7.44 -2.73 3.79
C PHE A 114 8.84 -3.29 3.50
N ARG A 115 9.83 -2.83 4.27
CA ARG A 115 11.20 -3.34 4.19
C ARG A 115 11.30 -4.83 4.56
N LEU A 116 10.56 -5.31 5.56
CA LEU A 116 10.49 -6.74 5.88
C LEU A 116 9.89 -7.57 4.74
N LEU A 117 8.81 -7.09 4.10
CA LEU A 117 8.24 -7.76 2.94
C LEU A 117 9.24 -7.84 1.78
N GLN A 118 10.04 -6.79 1.59
CA GLN A 118 11.12 -6.76 0.61
C GLN A 118 12.22 -7.77 0.95
N ASP A 119 12.72 -7.77 2.19
CA ASP A 119 13.82 -8.64 2.62
C ASP A 119 13.41 -10.13 2.63
N ASN A 120 12.12 -10.43 2.76
CA ASN A 120 11.57 -11.79 2.59
C ASN A 120 11.12 -12.09 1.15
N ASN A 121 11.43 -11.22 0.18
CA ASN A 121 11.16 -11.39 -1.25
C ASN A 121 9.68 -11.63 -1.63
N VAL A 122 8.74 -11.15 -0.81
CA VAL A 122 7.29 -11.24 -1.07
C VAL A 122 6.67 -9.91 -1.52
N LEU A 123 7.41 -8.79 -1.36
CA LEU A 123 6.97 -7.47 -1.81
C LEU A 123 7.04 -7.36 -3.34
N LYS A 124 5.90 -7.14 -3.99
CA LYS A 124 5.83 -6.77 -5.40
C LYS A 124 6.11 -5.28 -5.59
N ARG A 125 5.34 -4.42 -4.93
CA ARG A 125 5.47 -2.95 -5.02
C ARG A 125 4.79 -2.25 -3.84
N VAL A 126 5.30 -1.08 -3.47
CA VAL A 126 4.63 -0.09 -2.63
C VAL A 126 4.16 1.05 -3.52
N TYR A 127 2.87 1.32 -3.54
CA TYR A 127 2.26 2.53 -4.10
C TYR A 127 1.91 3.44 -2.93
N THR A 128 2.59 4.59 -2.83
CA THR A 128 2.37 5.54 -1.74
C THR A 128 1.86 6.87 -2.28
N GLN A 129 0.91 7.47 -1.57
CA GLN A 129 0.46 8.85 -1.80
C GLN A 129 1.34 9.88 -1.08
N ASN A 130 2.24 9.40 -0.19
CA ASN A 130 3.07 10.27 0.62
C ASN A 130 4.24 10.82 -0.18
N ILE A 131 4.66 12.01 0.21
CA ILE A 131 5.78 12.75 -0.38
C ILE A 131 6.98 12.86 0.57
N ASP A 132 6.85 12.28 1.78
CA ASP A 132 7.75 12.44 2.92
C ASP A 132 9.05 11.64 2.82
N THR A 133 9.15 10.73 1.83
CA THR A 133 10.32 9.86 1.55
C THR A 133 10.66 8.85 2.64
N LEU A 134 9.78 8.61 3.62
CA LEU A 134 10.06 7.70 4.74
C LEU A 134 10.19 6.23 4.30
N GLU A 135 9.56 5.82 3.19
CA GLU A 135 9.77 4.51 2.58
C GLU A 135 11.21 4.33 2.10
N ARG A 136 11.81 5.37 1.49
CA ARG A 136 13.21 5.38 1.07
C ARG A 136 14.13 5.30 2.27
N ARG A 137 13.85 6.10 3.32
CA ARG A 137 14.62 6.07 4.59
C ARG A 137 14.54 4.71 5.29
N ALA A 138 13.40 4.02 5.22
CA ALA A 138 13.28 2.63 5.70
C ALA A 138 14.04 1.61 4.82
N GLY A 139 14.58 2.04 3.69
CA GLY A 139 15.37 1.24 2.77
C GLY A 139 14.56 0.40 1.79
N VAL A 140 13.32 0.81 1.49
CA VAL A 140 12.59 0.26 0.33
C VAL A 140 13.34 0.67 -0.95
N LEU A 141 13.66 -0.30 -1.79
CA LEU A 141 14.46 -0.07 -2.99
C LEU A 141 13.69 0.79 -4.00
N PRO A 142 14.37 1.68 -4.76
CA PRO A 142 13.70 2.56 -5.72
C PRO A 142 12.84 1.83 -6.76
N HIS A 143 13.22 0.60 -7.15
CA HIS A 143 12.43 -0.21 -8.07
C HIS A 143 11.25 -0.92 -7.40
N LYS A 144 11.13 -0.92 -6.06
CA LYS A 144 9.97 -1.45 -5.33
C LYS A 144 8.98 -0.35 -4.93
N LEU A 145 9.33 0.92 -5.14
CA LEU A 145 8.55 2.07 -4.69
C LEU A 145 7.99 2.85 -5.87
N VAL A 146 6.70 3.18 -5.78
CA VAL A 146 5.97 4.09 -6.65
C VAL A 146 5.41 5.20 -5.78
N GLU A 147 6.05 6.36 -5.82
CA GLU A 147 5.59 7.60 -5.19
C GLU A 147 4.56 8.23 -6.13
N ALA A 148 3.29 7.88 -5.94
CA ALA A 148 2.22 8.23 -6.86
C ALA A 148 2.02 9.75 -6.97
N HIS A 149 2.27 10.48 -5.89
CA HIS A 149 2.22 11.95 -5.87
C HIS A 149 3.62 12.57 -5.89
N GLY A 150 4.62 11.84 -6.40
CA GLY A 150 5.98 12.32 -6.44
C GLY A 150 6.63 12.44 -5.05
N SER A 151 7.75 13.16 -4.95
CA SER A 151 8.48 13.32 -3.69
C SER A 151 9.41 14.54 -3.69
N PHE A 152 9.94 14.88 -2.51
CA PHE A 152 11.02 15.85 -2.38
C PHE A 152 12.40 15.30 -2.78
N ALA A 153 12.51 14.12 -3.42
CA ALA A 153 13.80 13.51 -3.72
C ALA A 153 14.55 14.18 -4.88
N THR A 154 13.83 14.86 -5.78
CA THR A 154 14.35 15.59 -6.94
C THR A 154 13.50 16.84 -7.17
N ALA A 155 13.96 17.76 -8.02
CA ALA A 155 13.22 18.96 -8.36
C ALA A 155 13.47 19.36 -9.82
N THR A 156 12.46 19.93 -10.49
CA THR A 156 12.52 20.25 -11.91
C THR A 156 12.14 21.71 -12.17
N CYS A 157 12.84 22.36 -13.10
CA CYS A 157 12.46 23.68 -13.58
C CYS A 157 11.17 23.62 -14.40
N LEU A 158 10.15 24.40 -14.01
CA LEU A 158 8.86 24.45 -14.69
C LEU A 158 8.91 25.02 -16.12
N ASN A 159 9.99 25.71 -16.51
CA ASN A 159 10.10 26.36 -17.82
C ASN A 159 10.96 25.58 -18.83
N CYS A 160 12.02 24.90 -18.37
CA CYS A 160 12.99 24.25 -19.27
C CYS A 160 13.25 22.79 -18.94
N SER A 161 12.54 22.24 -17.95
CA SER A 161 12.65 20.83 -17.52
C SER A 161 14.03 20.39 -17.03
N GLU A 162 14.94 21.33 -16.79
CA GLU A 162 16.23 21.04 -16.13
C GLU A 162 15.99 20.47 -14.73
N GLU A 163 16.58 19.30 -14.47
CA GLU A 163 16.53 18.61 -13.18
C GLU A 163 17.58 19.16 -12.21
N TYR A 164 17.24 19.17 -10.93
CA TYR A 164 18.06 19.66 -9.84
C TYR A 164 18.06 18.66 -8.69
N ASP A 165 19.22 18.55 -8.04
CA ASP A 165 19.34 17.80 -6.80
C ASP A 165 18.51 18.46 -5.67
N ALA A 166 17.76 17.64 -4.94
CA ALA A 166 16.87 18.10 -3.89
C ALA A 166 17.59 18.84 -2.76
N GLU A 167 18.84 18.48 -2.43
CA GLU A 167 19.59 19.11 -1.35
C GLU A 167 20.01 20.53 -1.74
N ASP A 168 20.28 20.79 -3.02
CA ASP A 168 20.56 22.14 -3.50
C ASP A 168 19.32 23.04 -3.44
N ILE A 169 18.15 22.50 -3.78
CA ILE A 169 16.89 23.24 -3.68
C ILE A 169 16.51 23.47 -2.22
N LYS A 170 16.68 22.45 -1.37
CA LYS A 170 16.47 22.55 0.08
C LYS A 170 17.26 23.71 0.67
N LYS A 171 18.56 23.86 0.36
CA LYS A 171 19.38 24.99 0.86
C LYS A 171 18.81 26.36 0.52
N VAL A 172 18.16 26.50 -0.64
CA VAL A 172 17.53 27.77 -1.06
C VAL A 172 16.24 27.99 -0.28
N VAL A 173 15.38 26.98 -0.20
CA VAL A 173 14.10 27.06 0.52
C VAL A 173 14.30 27.31 2.01
N MET A 174 15.30 26.67 2.63
CA MET A 174 15.63 26.88 4.05
C MET A 174 16.05 28.32 4.37
N LYS A 175 16.57 29.06 3.39
CA LYS A 175 16.87 30.50 3.48
C LYS A 175 15.64 31.39 3.27
N GLY A 176 14.44 30.81 3.13
CA GLY A 176 13.19 31.53 2.88
C GLY A 176 13.08 32.09 1.46
N LYS A 177 13.88 31.57 0.51
CA LYS A 177 13.93 32.05 -0.88
C LYS A 177 13.23 31.08 -1.83
N ILE A 178 12.63 31.64 -2.88
CA ILE A 178 12.10 30.86 -4.01
C ILE A 178 13.28 30.42 -4.89
N PRO A 179 13.42 29.12 -5.19
CA PRO A 179 14.45 28.61 -6.07
C PRO A 179 14.12 28.89 -7.54
N TYR A 180 15.04 29.60 -8.22
CA TYR A 180 14.94 29.89 -9.65
C TYR A 180 16.01 29.15 -10.44
N CYS A 181 15.65 28.73 -11.65
CA CYS A 181 16.50 27.95 -12.54
C CYS A 181 17.77 28.70 -12.90
N LYS A 182 18.93 28.07 -12.66
CA LYS A 182 20.23 28.64 -13.01
C LYS A 182 20.48 28.62 -14.52
N TYR A 183 19.82 27.73 -15.27
CA TYR A 183 19.97 27.60 -16.71
C TYR A 183 19.14 28.65 -17.47
N CYS A 184 17.80 28.60 -17.37
CA CYS A 184 16.93 29.52 -18.12
C CYS A 184 16.68 30.88 -17.44
N LYS A 185 17.09 31.05 -16.17
CA LYS A 185 16.95 32.28 -15.36
C LYS A 185 15.52 32.78 -15.10
N LYS A 186 14.50 32.13 -15.68
CA LYS A 186 13.09 32.55 -15.60
C LYS A 186 12.23 31.58 -14.80
N GLY A 187 12.47 30.28 -14.94
CA GLY A 187 11.61 29.25 -14.35
C GLY A 187 11.83 29.08 -12.85
N ILE A 188 10.73 28.87 -12.13
CA ILE A 188 10.75 28.39 -10.75
C ILE A 188 11.13 26.91 -10.76
N ILE A 189 11.99 26.49 -9.82
CA ILE A 189 12.31 25.08 -9.61
C ILE A 189 11.32 24.51 -8.60
N LYS A 190 10.51 23.55 -9.02
CA LYS A 190 9.52 22.89 -8.15
C LYS A 190 10.06 21.51 -7.73
N PRO A 191 9.97 21.12 -6.45
CA PRO A 191 10.14 19.72 -6.08
C PRO A 191 9.22 18.82 -6.93
N ASP A 192 9.66 17.60 -7.23
CA ASP A 192 8.93 16.66 -8.09
C ASP A 192 7.79 15.97 -7.33
N ILE A 193 6.98 16.77 -6.66
CA ILE A 193 5.69 16.43 -6.04
C ILE A 193 4.59 16.75 -7.04
N THR A 194 3.65 15.83 -7.23
CA THR A 194 2.51 16.05 -8.10
C THR A 194 1.48 16.95 -7.41
N PHE A 195 1.23 18.11 -8.00
CA PHE A 195 0.20 19.05 -7.58
C PHE A 195 -1.14 18.70 -8.25
N PHE A 196 -2.24 19.20 -7.70
CA PHE A 196 -3.53 19.18 -8.39
C PHE A 196 -3.41 19.91 -9.73
N GLY A 197 -3.96 19.28 -10.78
CA GLY A 197 -3.84 19.74 -12.16
C GLY A 197 -2.62 19.18 -12.91
N GLU A 198 -1.68 18.51 -12.24
CA GLU A 198 -0.53 17.85 -12.90
C GLU A 198 -0.82 16.37 -13.24
N GLY A 199 -0.11 15.86 -14.25
CA GLY A 199 -0.07 14.43 -14.53
C GLY A 199 0.69 13.65 -13.46
N LEU A 200 0.26 12.42 -13.16
CA LEU A 200 0.99 11.54 -12.25
C LEU A 200 2.31 11.06 -12.88
N PRO A 201 3.34 10.72 -12.07
CA PRO A 201 4.62 10.27 -12.57
C PRO A 201 4.49 9.00 -13.41
N GLU A 202 5.38 8.79 -14.39
CA GLU A 202 5.35 7.64 -15.30
C GLU A 202 5.25 6.29 -14.54
N LYS A 203 6.00 6.17 -13.44
CA LYS A 203 5.99 4.96 -12.58
C LYS A 203 4.62 4.62 -12.00
N PHE A 204 3.70 5.58 -11.88
CA PHE A 204 2.33 5.32 -11.45
C PHE A 204 1.66 4.30 -12.37
N TRP A 205 1.90 4.37 -13.68
CA TRP A 205 1.28 3.52 -14.69
C TRP A 205 1.79 2.07 -14.68
N TRP A 206 2.85 1.76 -13.92
CA TRP A 206 3.30 0.38 -13.70
C TRP A 206 2.22 -0.51 -13.05
N HIS A 207 1.19 0.11 -12.45
CA HIS A 207 0.07 -0.60 -11.85
C HIS A 207 -0.64 -1.53 -12.83
N GLU A 208 -0.64 -1.20 -14.13
CA GLU A 208 -1.25 -2.01 -15.19
C GLU A 208 -0.61 -3.40 -15.30
N SER A 209 0.71 -3.51 -15.08
CA SER A 209 1.40 -4.80 -15.04
C SER A 209 1.43 -5.42 -13.66
N ASP A 210 1.47 -4.61 -12.60
CA ASP A 210 1.67 -5.08 -11.24
C ASP A 210 0.40 -5.64 -10.61
N PHE A 211 -0.71 -4.89 -10.66
CA PHE A 211 -1.95 -5.23 -9.96
C PHE A 211 -2.58 -6.54 -10.44
N PRO A 212 -2.62 -6.85 -11.75
CA PRO A 212 -3.15 -8.13 -12.22
C PRO A 212 -2.38 -9.36 -11.73
N LYS A 213 -1.13 -9.18 -11.27
CA LYS A 213 -0.27 -10.27 -10.79
C LYS A 213 -0.29 -10.40 -9.26
N ALA A 214 -0.97 -9.51 -8.54
CA ALA A 214 -0.97 -9.48 -7.09
C ALA A 214 -1.80 -10.63 -6.50
N ASP A 215 -1.27 -11.28 -5.46
CA ASP A 215 -1.96 -12.32 -4.68
C ASP A 215 -2.44 -11.81 -3.30
N LEU A 216 -1.90 -10.67 -2.84
CA LEU A 216 -2.39 -9.93 -1.69
C LEU A 216 -2.23 -8.42 -1.92
N LEU A 217 -3.31 -7.68 -1.68
CA LEU A 217 -3.29 -6.21 -1.59
C LEU A 217 -3.44 -5.80 -0.12
N ILE A 218 -2.52 -4.99 0.39
CA ILE A 218 -2.66 -4.37 1.71
C ILE A 218 -2.87 -2.87 1.49
N VAL A 219 -4.04 -2.38 1.90
CA VAL A 219 -4.36 -0.95 1.93
C VAL A 219 -4.18 -0.46 3.36
N ILE A 220 -3.35 0.57 3.54
CA ILE A 220 -2.99 1.03 4.89
C ILE A 220 -2.90 2.55 5.00
N GLY A 221 -3.55 3.12 6.02
CA GLY A 221 -3.44 4.54 6.34
C GLY A 221 -3.89 5.51 5.24
N THR A 222 -4.88 5.15 4.42
CA THR A 222 -5.40 6.01 3.35
C THR A 222 -6.93 6.02 3.36
N SER A 223 -7.53 7.17 2.99
CA SER A 223 -8.97 7.30 2.74
C SER A 223 -9.40 6.76 1.38
N LEU A 224 -8.45 6.53 0.46
CA LEU A 224 -8.69 6.20 -0.95
C LEU A 224 -9.56 7.23 -1.71
N SER A 225 -9.72 8.44 -1.18
CA SER A 225 -10.61 9.46 -1.77
C SER A 225 -10.03 10.20 -2.96
N VAL A 226 -8.71 10.11 -3.19
CA VAL A 226 -8.02 10.83 -4.27
C VAL A 226 -7.88 9.90 -5.48
N LEU A 227 -8.51 10.26 -6.59
CA LEU A 227 -8.38 9.56 -7.87
C LEU A 227 -7.19 10.13 -8.68
N PRO A 228 -6.57 9.31 -9.55
CA PRO A 228 -6.89 7.91 -9.86
C PRO A 228 -6.38 6.89 -8.83
N PHE A 229 -5.56 7.28 -7.85
CA PHE A 229 -4.93 6.36 -6.88
C PHE A 229 -5.94 5.45 -6.15
N GLY A 230 -7.00 6.03 -5.59
CA GLY A 230 -8.05 5.29 -4.89
C GLY A 230 -8.73 4.24 -5.77
N GLY A 231 -8.76 4.48 -7.08
CA GLY A 231 -9.35 3.56 -8.05
C GLY A 231 -8.54 2.30 -8.31
N LEU A 232 -7.26 2.26 -7.94
CA LEU A 232 -6.40 1.09 -8.16
C LEU A 232 -6.85 -0.15 -7.38
N ILE A 233 -7.62 0.01 -6.31
CA ILE A 233 -8.10 -1.11 -5.48
C ILE A 233 -8.95 -2.13 -6.25
N LYS A 234 -9.50 -1.74 -7.41
CA LYS A 234 -10.28 -2.62 -8.30
C LYS A 234 -9.43 -3.42 -9.27
N SER A 235 -8.16 -3.05 -9.45
CA SER A 235 -7.28 -3.56 -10.51
C SER A 235 -6.61 -4.91 -10.15
N VAL A 236 -6.83 -5.42 -8.93
CA VAL A 236 -6.36 -6.74 -8.52
C VAL A 236 -7.34 -7.86 -8.90
N PRO A 237 -6.87 -9.10 -9.15
CA PRO A 237 -7.72 -10.25 -9.49
C PRO A 237 -8.84 -10.49 -8.47
N LYS A 238 -9.96 -11.09 -8.90
CA LYS A 238 -11.09 -11.43 -8.01
C LYS A 238 -10.70 -12.41 -6.89
N THR A 239 -9.64 -13.20 -7.10
CA THR A 239 -9.08 -14.17 -6.15
C THR A 239 -8.05 -13.55 -5.20
N CYS A 240 -7.54 -12.35 -5.50
CA CYS A 240 -6.54 -11.68 -4.67
C CYS A 240 -7.17 -11.22 -3.34
N HIS A 241 -6.61 -11.67 -2.22
CA HIS A 241 -7.06 -11.19 -0.92
C HIS A 241 -6.70 -9.73 -0.74
N ARG A 242 -7.56 -8.98 -0.05
CA ARG A 242 -7.33 -7.57 0.27
C ARG A 242 -7.45 -7.35 1.77
N LEU A 243 -6.46 -6.68 2.36
CA LEU A 243 -6.43 -6.34 3.77
C LEU A 243 -6.45 -4.83 3.94
N LEU A 244 -7.45 -4.30 4.63
CA LEU A 244 -7.45 -2.91 5.10
C LEU A 244 -6.90 -2.82 6.52
N ILE A 245 -5.91 -1.96 6.74
CA ILE A 245 -5.44 -1.55 8.07
C ILE A 245 -5.57 -0.04 8.16
N ASN A 246 -6.56 0.46 8.89
CA ASN A 246 -6.84 1.90 8.93
C ASN A 246 -7.61 2.28 10.18
N ASN A 247 -7.62 3.57 10.54
CA ASN A 247 -8.40 4.06 11.68
C ASN A 247 -9.91 3.89 11.50
N THR A 248 -10.39 3.95 10.24
CA THR A 248 -11.79 3.79 9.88
C THR A 248 -11.93 2.94 8.63
N GLU A 249 -13.13 2.41 8.38
CA GLU A 249 -13.46 1.77 7.10
C GLU A 249 -13.48 2.79 5.97
N VAL A 250 -12.97 2.41 4.81
CA VAL A 250 -12.85 3.24 3.61
C VAL A 250 -13.22 2.41 2.40
N ALA A 251 -13.61 3.09 1.31
CA ALA A 251 -14.05 2.43 0.08
C ALA A 251 -15.11 1.32 0.34
N VAL A 252 -16.07 1.62 1.22
CA VAL A 252 -17.28 0.82 1.44
C VAL A 252 -18.45 1.54 0.75
N ASN A 253 -19.21 0.82 -0.08
CA ASN A 253 -20.23 1.40 -0.98
C ASN A 253 -19.63 2.45 -1.96
N ASN A 254 -20.48 3.26 -2.61
CA ASN A 254 -20.13 4.20 -3.72
C ASN A 254 -19.13 5.35 -3.38
N THR A 255 -18.21 5.16 -2.44
CA THR A 255 -17.31 6.21 -1.94
C THR A 255 -16.25 6.65 -2.96
N LEU A 256 -16.12 5.97 -4.09
CA LEU A 256 -15.11 6.25 -5.12
C LEU A 256 -15.69 6.93 -6.37
N GLY A 257 -17.00 7.22 -6.39
CA GLY A 257 -17.65 7.92 -7.50
C GLY A 257 -17.74 7.11 -8.80
N PHE A 258 -17.64 5.78 -8.74
CA PHE A 258 -17.81 4.93 -9.92
C PHE A 258 -19.29 4.78 -10.29
N LYS A 259 -19.57 4.60 -11.58
CA LYS A 259 -20.93 4.29 -12.07
C LYS A 259 -21.52 3.04 -11.41
N ASP A 260 -20.67 2.02 -11.22
CA ASP A 260 -21.01 0.85 -10.41
C ASP A 260 -20.48 1.08 -8.98
N PRO A 261 -21.38 1.26 -7.99
CA PRO A 261 -21.01 1.55 -6.60
C PRO A 261 -20.31 0.39 -5.89
N LYS A 262 -20.35 -0.83 -6.47
CA LYS A 262 -19.67 -2.02 -5.94
C LYS A 262 -18.31 -2.26 -6.59
N LEU A 263 -17.98 -1.53 -7.64
CA LEU A 263 -16.72 -1.71 -8.35
C LEU A 263 -15.55 -1.24 -7.47
N GLY A 264 -14.70 -2.18 -7.07
CA GLY A 264 -13.55 -1.92 -6.21
C GLY A 264 -13.86 -1.82 -4.72
N ALA A 265 -15.12 -1.64 -4.31
CA ALA A 265 -15.50 -1.53 -2.90
C ALA A 265 -15.11 -2.78 -2.08
N PHE A 266 -14.77 -2.57 -0.80
CA PHE A 266 -14.56 -3.65 0.16
C PHE A 266 -15.89 -4.26 0.61
N ARG A 267 -15.90 -5.57 0.79
CA ARG A 267 -17.11 -6.37 1.11
C ARG A 267 -17.14 -6.90 2.53
N PHE A 268 -16.49 -6.23 3.49
CA PHE A 268 -16.20 -6.77 4.83
C PHE A 268 -17.39 -7.44 5.55
N ASN A 269 -18.60 -6.91 5.37
CA ASN A 269 -19.81 -7.35 6.05
C ASN A 269 -20.81 -8.03 5.10
N GLU A 270 -20.43 -8.35 3.86
CA GLU A 270 -21.31 -9.04 2.91
C GLU A 270 -21.26 -10.56 3.09
N LYS A 271 -22.41 -11.24 2.95
CA LYS A 271 -22.52 -12.72 3.10
C LYS A 271 -21.66 -13.49 2.09
N ASN A 272 -21.34 -12.89 0.96
CA ASN A 272 -20.54 -13.46 -0.12
C ASN A 272 -19.08 -12.95 -0.10
N ASN A 273 -18.62 -12.36 1.02
CA ASN A 273 -17.23 -11.96 1.14
C ASN A 273 -16.32 -13.19 1.15
N THR A 274 -15.41 -13.25 0.18
CA THR A 274 -14.43 -14.33 0.04
C THR A 274 -12.99 -13.83 0.06
N ARG A 275 -12.76 -12.50 0.12
CA ARG A 275 -11.44 -11.92 -0.17
C ARG A 275 -11.04 -10.72 0.68
N ASP A 276 -11.96 -10.07 1.38
CA ASP A 276 -11.70 -8.79 2.05
C ASP A 276 -11.63 -8.96 3.56
N ALA A 277 -10.50 -8.57 4.14
CA ALA A 277 -10.27 -8.54 5.57
C ALA A 277 -10.01 -7.09 6.02
N LYS A 278 -10.41 -6.75 7.25
CA LYS A 278 -10.07 -5.47 7.88
C LYS A 278 -9.43 -5.66 9.24
N LYS A 279 -8.59 -4.69 9.60
CA LYS A 279 -8.11 -4.49 10.96
C LYS A 279 -8.13 -3.00 11.27
N ILE A 280 -9.23 -2.58 11.92
CA ILE A 280 -9.46 -1.18 12.26
C ILE A 280 -8.66 -0.76 13.50
N GLY A 281 -8.22 0.50 13.52
CA GLY A 281 -7.43 1.14 14.57
C GLY A 281 -6.05 1.56 14.10
N ASP A 282 -5.22 2.00 15.05
CA ASP A 282 -3.88 2.54 14.79
C ASP A 282 -3.03 1.61 13.90
N CYS A 283 -2.51 2.18 12.80
CA CYS A 283 -1.75 1.43 11.81
C CYS A 283 -0.47 0.82 12.39
N GLN A 284 0.20 1.53 13.30
CA GLN A 284 1.48 1.10 13.86
C GLN A 284 1.28 -0.12 14.77
N LYS A 285 0.32 -0.04 15.69
CA LYS A 285 -0.05 -1.14 16.60
C LYS A 285 -0.50 -2.37 15.81
N ASN A 286 -1.28 -2.17 14.75
CA ASN A 286 -1.76 -3.25 13.92
C ASN A 286 -0.65 -3.92 13.11
N ILE A 287 0.31 -3.16 12.57
CA ILE A 287 1.49 -3.72 11.91
C ILE A 287 2.40 -4.48 12.88
N LEU A 288 2.65 -3.94 14.07
CA LEU A 288 3.44 -4.66 15.09
C LEU A 288 2.77 -6.00 15.47
N LYS A 289 1.44 -6.01 15.57
CA LYS A 289 0.68 -7.25 15.77
C LYS A 289 0.80 -8.20 14.57
N LEU A 290 0.76 -7.68 13.35
CA LEU A 290 0.92 -8.47 12.13
C LEU A 290 2.31 -9.13 12.08
N ILE A 291 3.37 -8.37 12.33
CA ILE A 291 4.76 -8.86 12.43
C ILE A 291 4.86 -10.01 13.44
N LYS A 292 4.24 -9.85 14.62
CA LYS A 292 4.18 -10.90 15.64
C LYS A 292 3.46 -12.16 15.18
N LEU A 293 2.31 -12.01 14.53
CA LEU A 293 1.53 -13.15 14.02
C LEU A 293 2.26 -13.90 12.89
N ILE A 294 3.01 -13.18 12.05
CA ILE A 294 3.84 -13.78 11.00
C ILE A 294 5.07 -14.48 11.61
N GLY A 295 5.58 -14.00 12.74
CA GLY A 295 6.79 -14.52 13.38
C GLY A 295 8.07 -13.77 12.99
N TRP A 296 7.95 -12.52 12.53
CA TRP A 296 9.08 -11.70 12.05
C TRP A 296 9.66 -10.74 13.09
N GLU A 297 9.30 -10.86 14.37
CA GLU A 297 9.76 -9.95 15.44
C GLU A 297 11.29 -9.87 15.56
N LYS A 298 11.99 -11.00 15.40
CA LYS A 298 13.46 -11.03 15.43
C LYS A 298 14.07 -10.29 14.24
N GLN A 299 13.50 -10.46 13.05
CA GLN A 299 13.94 -9.75 11.84
C GLN A 299 13.69 -8.25 11.98
N TYR A 300 12.51 -7.86 12.46
CA TYR A 300 12.15 -6.47 12.73
C TYR A 300 13.14 -5.80 13.70
N LYS A 301 13.43 -6.43 14.85
CA LYS A 301 14.41 -5.90 15.82
C LYS A 301 15.82 -5.76 15.22
N LYS A 302 16.24 -6.71 14.37
CA LYS A 302 17.54 -6.63 13.68
C LYS A 302 17.58 -5.47 12.68
N LEU A 303 16.48 -5.25 11.95
CA LEU A 303 16.34 -4.15 11.02
C LEU A 303 16.44 -2.79 11.73
N LEU A 304 15.70 -2.60 12.82
CA LEU A 304 15.77 -1.36 13.62
C LEU A 304 17.19 -1.05 14.10
N LYS A 305 17.91 -2.06 14.62
CA LYS A 305 19.30 -1.88 15.07
C LYS A 305 20.26 -1.48 13.95
N LYS A 306 19.98 -1.86 12.71
CA LYS A 306 20.79 -1.48 11.54
C LYS A 306 20.48 -0.03 11.14
N SER A 307 19.21 0.36 11.19
CA SER A 307 18.79 1.72 10.86
C SER A 307 19.27 2.76 11.87
N SER A 308 19.39 2.43 13.16
CA SER A 308 19.90 3.37 14.19
C SER A 308 21.41 3.66 14.10
N LYS A 309 22.14 2.97 13.21
CA LYS A 309 23.60 3.11 13.04
C LYS A 309 23.99 3.87 11.77
N ASN A 310 23.02 4.25 10.95
CA ASN A 310 23.17 5.01 9.71
C ASN A 310 22.56 6.40 9.90
#